data_AF-A0A521GEN4-F1
#
_entry.id   AF-A0A521GEN4-F1
#
_cell.length_a   1.000
_cell.length_b   1.000
_cell.length_c   1.000
_cell.angle_alpha   90.00
_cell.angle_beta   90.00
_cell.angle_gamma   90.00
#
_symmetry.space_group_name_H-M   'P 1'
#
loop_
_entity.id
_entity.type
_entity.pdbx_description
1 polymer ?
#
loop_
_entity_poly.entity_id
_entity_poly.type
_entity_poly.pdbx_seq_one_letter_code
_entity_poly.pdbx_strand_id
1 'polypeptide(L)' 'MATTLILAQGCTTTTIVKTALRQRGFNVYQAEVAKRLFEVAQSEGWRMDDNGPVRIYFFPQVWSSIH' A
#
# COMPACT_ATOMS: atom_id res chain seq x y z
N MET A 1 -6.78 5.99 13.16
CA MET A 1 -5.94 6.90 12.36
C MET A 1 -4.83 6.12 11.64
N ALA A 2 -5.19 5.24 10.70
CA ALA A 2 -4.20 4.49 9.90
C ALA A 2 -3.82 5.24 8.62
N THR A 3 -4.78 5.96 8.03
CA THR A 3 -4.62 6.72 6.78
C THR A 3 -3.58 7.84 6.91
N THR A 4 -3.52 8.51 8.07
CA THR A 4 -2.55 9.57 8.37
C THR A 4 -1.12 9.04 8.49
N LEU A 5 -0.93 7.83 9.03
CA LEU A 5 0.40 7.19 9.15
C LEU A 5 0.91 6.69 7.79
N ILE A 6 0.02 6.17 6.93
CA ILE A 6 0.38 5.73 5.57
C ILE A 6 0.84 6.92 4.71
N LEU A 7 0.15 8.06 4.81
CA LEU A 7 0.54 9.29 4.12
C LEU A 7 1.84 9.88 4.71
N ALA A 8 2.05 9.77 6.03
CA ALA A 8 3.27 10.28 6.69
C ALA A 8 4.51 9.40 6.45
N GLN A 9 4.36 8.10 6.23
CA GLN A 9 5.49 7.19 5.97
C GLN A 9 5.81 6.99 4.48
N GLY A 10 4.89 7.37 3.58
CA GLY A 10 5.09 7.21 2.13
C GLY A 10 5.15 5.76 1.64
N CYS A 11 4.77 4.81 2.50
CA CYS A 11 4.70 3.39 2.14
C CYS A 11 3.47 2.71 2.77
N THR A 12 3.08 1.57 2.20
CA THR A 12 1.99 0.74 2.70
C THR A 12 2.29 -0.74 2.50
N THR A 13 1.51 -1.60 3.15
CA THR A 13 1.56 -3.06 2.96
C THR A 13 0.16 -3.59 2.66
N THR A 14 0.10 -4.78 2.06
CA THR A 14 -1.17 -5.50 1.84
C THR A 14 -1.99 -5.62 3.12
N THR A 15 -1.34 -5.87 4.26
CA THR A 15 -2.02 -5.99 5.57
C THR A 15 -2.64 -4.68 6.02
N ILE A 16 -1.91 -3.56 5.88
CA ILE A 16 -2.41 -2.24 6.26
C ILE A 16 -3.64 -1.86 5.42
N VAL A 17 -3.57 -2.05 4.10
CA VAL A 17 -4.70 -1.75 3.20
C VAL A 17 -5.89 -2.66 3.49
N LYS A 18 -5.66 -3.96 3.70
CA LYS A 18 -6.72 -4.92 4.08
C LYS A 18 -7.44 -4.48 5.36
N THR A 19 -6.70 -4.11 6.40
CA THR A 19 -7.28 -3.65 7.66
C THR A 19 -8.08 -2.37 7.47
N ALA A 20 -7.57 -1.40 6.71
CA ALA A 20 -8.28 -0.16 6.42
C ALA A 20 -9.59 -0.39 5.63
N LEU A 21 -9.58 -1.31 4.66
CA LEU A 21 -10.78 -1.67 3.90
C LEU A 21 -11.82 -2.36 4.78
N ARG A 22 -11.40 -3.29 5.65
CA ARG A 22 -12.31 -3.95 6.60
C ARG A 22 -12.92 -2.98 7.60
N GLN A 23 -12.16 -2.01 8.08
CA GLN A 23 -12.66 -0.94 8.96
C GLN A 23 -13.73 -0.06 8.28
N ARG A 24 -13.74 -0.01 6.94
CA ARG A 24 -14.75 0.69 6.14
C ARG A 24 -15.95 -0.21 5.77
N GLY A 25 -16.01 -1.43 6.29
CA GLY A 25 -17.11 -2.37 6.04
C GLY A 25 -16.92 -3.26 4.80
N PHE A 26 -15.78 -3.19 4.11
CA PHE A 26 -15.51 -4.06 2.96
C PHE A 26 -15.03 -5.43 3.42
N ASN A 27 -15.64 -6.50 2.89
CA ASN A 27 -15.15 -7.86 3.10
C ASN A 27 -14.12 -8.21 2.02
N VAL A 28 -12.84 -8.02 2.33
CA VAL A 28 -11.73 -8.28 1.40
C VAL A 28 -10.76 -9.33 1.93
N TYR A 29 -10.18 -10.09 0.99
CA TYR A 29 -9.16 -11.09 1.26
C TYR A 29 -7.76 -10.58 0.93
N GLN A 30 -6.75 -11.15 1.59
CA GLN A 30 -5.36 -10.73 1.43
C GLN A 30 -4.85 -10.90 -0.01
N ALA A 31 -5.21 -11.98 -0.69
CA ALA A 31 -4.81 -12.24 -2.07
C ALA A 31 -5.39 -11.20 -3.04
N GLU A 32 -6.66 -10.80 -2.85
CA GLU A 32 -7.33 -9.80 -3.67
C GLU A 32 -6.70 -8.41 -3.48
N VAL A 33 -6.46 -8.02 -2.23
CA VAL A 33 -5.77 -6.77 -1.90
C VAL A 33 -4.35 -6.78 -2.48
N ALA A 34 -3.61 -7.88 -2.37
CA ALA A 34 -2.25 -8.00 -2.91
C ALA A 34 -2.22 -7.85 -4.43
N LYS A 35 -3.14 -8.53 -5.13
CA LYS A 35 -3.27 -8.43 -6.60
C LYS A 35 -3.56 -7.00 -7.01
N ARG A 36 -4.56 -6.37 -6.39
CA ARG A 36 -4.97 -5.01 -6.75
C ARG A 36 -3.88 -3.97 -6.47
N LEU A 37 -3.21 -4.07 -5.33
CA LEU A 37 -2.07 -3.20 -5.03
C LEU A 37 -0.92 -3.37 -6.01
N PHE A 38 -0.64 -4.60 -6.45
CA PHE A 38 0.39 -4.86 -7.44
C PHE A 38 0.06 -4.26 -8.82
N GLU A 39 -1.20 -4.36 -9.26
CA GLU A 39 -1.69 -3.71 -10.49
C GLU A 39 -1.52 -2.18 -10.44
N VAL A 40 -1.95 -1.56 -9.35
CA VAL A 40 -1.83 -0.10 -9.15
C VAL A 40 -0.37 0.30 -9.07
N ALA A 41 0.45 -0.42 -8.31
CA ALA A 41 1.87 -0.16 -8.16
C ALA A 41 2.62 -0.18 -9.51
N GLN A 42 2.32 -1.16 -10.37
CA GLN A 42 2.88 -1.19 -11.72
C GLN A 42 2.38 -0.02 -12.59
N SER A 43 1.08 0.25 -12.56
CA SER A 43 0.48 1.31 -13.38
C SER A 43 0.98 2.71 -13.02
N GLU A 44 1.28 2.94 -11.75
CA GLU A 44 1.69 4.24 -11.23
C GLU A 44 3.20 4.34 -10.97
N GLY A 45 3.97 3.29 -11.30
CA GLY A 45 5.43 3.29 -11.14
C GLY A 45 5.90 3.30 -9.67
N TRP A 46 5.15 2.68 -8.78
CA TRP A 46 5.49 2.58 -7.36
C TRP A 46 6.70 1.64 -7.19
N ARG A 47 7.59 2.00 -6.26
CA ARG A 47 8.67 1.09 -5.87
C ARG A 47 8.08 0.00 -4.97
N MET A 48 8.50 -1.24 -5.20
CA MET A 48 8.11 -2.39 -4.39
C MET A 48 9.34 -3.01 -3.76
N ASP A 49 9.23 -3.37 -2.49
CA ASP A 49 10.20 -4.21 -1.79
C ASP A 49 9.52 -5.51 -1.37
N ASP A 50 10.02 -6.63 -1.86
CA ASP A 50 9.49 -7.97 -1.63
C ASP A 50 10.44 -8.74 -0.71
N ASN A 51 10.24 -8.60 0.59
CA ASN A 51 11.08 -9.22 1.61
C ASN A 51 10.60 -10.63 1.98
N GLY A 52 9.79 -11.29 1.15
CA GLY A 52 9.24 -12.63 1.39
C GLY A 52 7.83 -12.59 1.98
N PRO A 53 7.62 -12.69 3.31
CA PRO A 53 6.28 -12.73 3.89
C PRO A 53 5.54 -11.38 3.84
N VAL A 54 6.25 -10.29 3.55
CA VAL A 54 5.69 -8.94 3.51
C VAL A 54 6.19 -8.22 2.26
N ARG A 55 5.23 -7.71 1.48
CA ARG A 55 5.49 -6.79 0.38
C ARG A 55 5.17 -5.37 0.82
N ILE A 56 6.16 -4.48 0.68
CA ILE A 56 6.06 -3.05 0.98
C ILE A 56 5.96 -2.29 -0.34
N TYR A 57 4.98 -1.40 -0.42
CA TYR A 57 4.71 -0.55 -1.58
C TYR A 57 5.01 0.90 -1.22
N PHE A 58 5.85 1.58 -2.01
CA PHE A 58 6.24 2.98 -1.80
C PHE A 58 5.57 3.87 -2.84
N PHE A 59 4.87 4.90 -2.36
CA PHE A 59 4.13 5.81 -3.24
C PHE A 59 5.08 6.79 -3.94
N PRO A 60 4.90 7.06 -5.25
CA PRO A 60 5.79 7.91 -6.04
C PRO A 60 5.73 9.38 -5.60
N GLN A 61 4.57 9.86 -5.12
CA GLN A 61 4.38 11.27 -4.79
C GLN A 61 5.05 11.74 -3.49
N VAL A 62 5.51 10.82 -2.62
CA VAL A 62 6.23 11.21 -1.39
C VAL A 62 7.73 11.41 -1.64
N TRP A 63 8.24 10.94 -2.78
CA TRP A 63 9.64 11.14 -3.18
C TRP A 63 9.91 12.53 -3.80
N SER A 64 8.88 13.21 -4.30
CA SER A 64 9.04 14.43 -5.13
C SER A 64 9.02 15.76 -4.36
N SER A 65 9.09 15.79 -3.03
CA SER A 65 9.17 17.05 -2.24
C SER A 65 10.44 17.20 -1.40
N ILE A 66 11.54 16.63 -1.86
CA ILE A 66 12.89 17.01 -1.39
C ILE A 66 13.70 17.48 -2.61
N HIS A 67 13.35 18.66 -3.11
CA HIS A 67 14.22 19.47 -3.96
C HIS A 67 14.21 20.91 -3.46
#